data_AF-A0A957QHM9-F1
#
_entry.id   AF-A0A957QHM9-F1
#
_cell.length_a   1.000
_cell.length_b   1.000
_cell.length_c   1.000
_cell.angle_alpha   90.00
_cell.angle_beta   90.00
_cell.angle_gamma   90.00
#
_symmetry.space_group_name_H-M   'P 1'
#
loop_
_entity.id
_entity.type
_entity.pdbx_description
1 polymer ?
#
loop_
_entity_poly.entity_id
_entity_poly.type
_entity_poly.pdbx_seq_one_letter_code
_entity_poly.pdbx_strand_id
1 'polypeptide(L)'
;MYLKQFRHFLEVPATDPDVQRKAKTLNILLFGLTAVLLLVVIINNIGLAYGVYDPKEGQLTNVVSASLLLSAILIYLLNRYWSTTSAAVVFLLVMAIGLFFGDQPFESIWGRNTISLAIPIFATGLIYRSAASFAMAGFLSLLSLATAQL
;
A
#
# COMPACT_ATOMS: atom_id res chain seq x y z
N MET A 1 3.24 -10.38 -29.00
CA MET A 1 4.62 -10.42 -28.50
C MET A 1 4.81 -9.68 -27.16
N TYR A 2 4.11 -8.55 -26.93
CA TYR A 2 4.17 -7.77 -25.67
C TYR A 2 3.70 -8.47 -24.38
N LEU A 3 2.83 -9.50 -24.47
CA LEU A 3 2.32 -10.21 -23.30
C LEU A 3 3.34 -11.09 -22.56
N LYS A 4 4.45 -11.50 -23.21
CA LYS A 4 5.48 -12.34 -22.56
C LYS A 4 6.36 -11.56 -21.57
N GLN A 5 6.59 -10.27 -21.81
CA GLN A 5 7.44 -9.44 -20.93
C GLN A 5 6.76 -9.12 -19.60
N PHE A 6 5.44 -8.86 -19.59
CA PHE A 6 4.67 -8.62 -18.36
C PHE A 6 4.72 -9.80 -17.39
N ARG A 7 4.72 -11.04 -17.90
CA ARG A 7 4.82 -12.22 -17.05
C ARG A 7 6.15 -12.30 -16.29
N HIS A 8 7.24 -11.82 -16.90
CA HIS A 8 8.56 -11.90 -16.29
C HIS A 8 8.73 -10.97 -15.09
N PHE A 9 8.04 -9.82 -15.09
CA PHE A 9 8.01 -8.91 -13.93
C PHE A 9 7.15 -9.44 -12.78
N LEU A 10 6.15 -10.28 -13.08
CA LEU A 10 5.21 -10.83 -12.11
C LEU A 10 5.65 -12.17 -11.51
N GLU A 11 6.45 -12.96 -12.23
CA GLU A 11 6.90 -14.29 -11.81
C GLU A 11 8.20 -14.21 -11.02
N VAL A 12 8.14 -14.49 -9.72
CA VAL A 12 9.33 -14.67 -8.86
C VAL A 12 9.77 -16.14 -8.95
N PRO A 13 11.01 -16.45 -9.35
CA PRO A 13 11.51 -17.82 -9.38
C PRO A 13 11.67 -18.31 -7.93
N ALA A 14 10.69 -19.06 -7.44
CA ALA A 14 10.75 -19.72 -6.14
C ALA A 14 10.52 -21.22 -6.32
N THR A 15 11.25 -22.05 -5.57
CA THR A 15 11.15 -23.52 -5.70
C THR A 15 9.81 -24.06 -5.21
N ASP A 16 9.12 -23.32 -4.34
CA ASP A 16 7.83 -23.68 -3.75
C ASP A 16 6.65 -22.98 -4.48
N PRO A 17 5.65 -23.73 -5.01
CA PRO A 17 4.49 -23.17 -5.69
C PRO A 17 3.64 -22.24 -4.82
N ASP A 18 3.60 -22.42 -3.50
CA ASP A 18 2.84 -21.54 -2.61
C ASP A 18 3.54 -20.19 -2.42
N VAL A 19 4.87 -20.18 -2.35
CA VAL A 19 5.67 -18.94 -2.30
C VAL A 19 5.51 -18.16 -3.61
N GLN A 20 5.53 -18.84 -4.76
CA GLN A 20 5.28 -18.20 -6.06
C GLN A 20 3.91 -17.52 -6.12
N ARG A 21 2.86 -18.19 -5.62
CA ARG A 21 1.50 -17.62 -5.59
C ARG A 21 1.45 -16.34 -4.77
N LYS A 22 2.01 -16.34 -3.56
CA LYS A 22 2.05 -15.17 -2.68
C LYS A 22 2.85 -14.03 -3.29
N ALA A 23 4.02 -14.33 -3.87
CA ALA A 23 4.88 -13.34 -4.50
C ALA A 23 4.19 -12.68 -5.70
N LYS A 24 3.44 -13.47 -6.49
CA LYS A 24 2.65 -12.97 -7.61
C LYS A 24 1.51 -12.08 -7.15
N THR A 25 0.74 -12.49 -6.13
CA THR A 25 -0.33 -11.66 -5.55
C THR A 25 0.22 -10.33 -5.02
N LEU A 26 1.34 -10.37 -4.28
CA LEU A 26 1.99 -9.16 -3.77
C LEU A 26 2.42 -8.23 -4.91
N ASN A 27 3.01 -8.76 -5.99
CA ASN A 27 3.41 -7.95 -7.14
C ASN A 27 2.20 -7.34 -7.87
N ILE A 28 1.07 -8.05 -7.97
CA ILE A 28 -0.17 -7.50 -8.54
C ILE A 28 -0.69 -6.34 -7.68
N LEU A 29 -0.69 -6.51 -6.36
CA LEU A 29 -1.12 -5.47 -5.43
C LEU A 29 -0.19 -4.24 -5.47
N LEU A 30 1.13 -4.46 -5.51
CA LEU A 30 2.12 -3.38 -5.67
C LEU A 30 1.94 -2.64 -6.99
N PHE A 31 1.69 -3.36 -8.08
CA PHE A 31 1.47 -2.74 -9.38
C PHE A 31 0.20 -1.88 -9.38
N GLY A 32 -0.89 -2.39 -8.82
CA GLY A 32 -2.13 -1.63 -8.63
C GLY A 32 -1.92 -0.38 -7.78
N LEU A 33 -1.25 -0.51 -6.64
CA LEU A 33 -0.93 0.62 -5.76
C LEU A 33 -0.06 1.67 -6.48
N THR A 34 0.97 1.23 -7.19
CA THR A 34 1.86 2.11 -7.96
C THR A 34 1.09 2.86 -9.05
N ALA A 35 0.20 2.18 -9.77
CA ALA A 35 -0.64 2.80 -10.79
C ALA A 35 -1.57 3.88 -10.18
N VAL A 36 -2.20 3.59 -9.05
CA VAL A 36 -3.05 4.55 -8.33
C VAL A 36 -2.23 5.76 -7.86
N LEU A 37 -1.06 5.53 -7.24
CA LEU A 37 -0.18 6.61 -6.78
C LEU A 37 0.29 7.50 -7.94
N LEU A 38 0.60 6.92 -9.09
CA LEU A 38 0.95 7.70 -10.29
C LEU A 38 -0.23 8.57 -10.75
N LEU A 39 -1.46 8.05 -10.74
CA LEU A 39 -2.64 8.85 -11.06
C LEU A 39 -2.84 10.00 -10.07
N VAL A 40 -2.67 9.75 -8.78
CA VAL A 40 -2.75 10.80 -7.74
C VAL A 40 -1.73 11.90 -8.00
N VAL A 41 -0.48 11.55 -8.28
CA VAL A 41 0.57 12.51 -8.61
C VAL A 41 0.20 13.32 -9.86
N ILE A 42 -0.28 12.67 -10.92
CA ILE A 42 -0.68 13.36 -12.15
C ILE A 42 -1.81 14.36 -11.88
N ILE A 43 -2.88 13.91 -11.22
CA ILE A 43 -4.04 14.75 -10.90
C ILE A 43 -3.63 15.93 -10.01
N ASN A 44 -2.82 15.69 -8.98
CA ASN A 44 -2.34 16.71 -8.07
C ASN A 44 -1.50 17.77 -8.81
N ASN A 45 -0.58 17.36 -9.69
CA ASN A 45 0.22 18.31 -10.48
C ASN A 45 -0.63 19.11 -11.48
N ILE A 46 -1.66 18.51 -12.07
CA ILE A 46 -2.63 19.23 -12.90
C ILE A 46 -3.36 20.27 -12.03
N GLY A 47 -3.87 19.89 -10.86
CA GLY A 47 -4.55 20.80 -9.94
C GLY A 47 -3.68 21.98 -9.49
N LEU A 48 -2.40 21.73 -9.21
CA LEU A 48 -1.42 22.78 -8.91
C LEU A 48 -1.18 23.72 -10.09
N ALA A 49 -1.09 23.19 -11.31
CA ALA A 49 -0.89 24.01 -12.51
C ALA A 49 -2.07 24.95 -12.79
N TYR A 50 -3.30 24.53 -12.43
CA TYR A 50 -4.51 25.35 -12.56
C TYR A 50 -4.85 26.16 -11.29
N GLY A 51 -4.03 26.09 -10.23
CA GLY A 51 -4.25 26.85 -9.00
C GLY A 51 -5.49 26.41 -8.20
N VAL A 52 -5.91 25.15 -8.34
CA VAL A 52 -7.09 24.58 -7.64
C VAL A 52 -6.81 24.36 -6.15
N TYR A 53 -5.56 24.11 -5.78
CA TYR A 53 -5.12 23.77 -4.43
C TYR A 53 -4.06 24.74 -3.92
N ASP A 54 -3.91 24.83 -2.59
CA ASP A 54 -2.78 25.53 -1.99
C ASP A 54 -1.47 24.85 -2.43
N PRO A 55 -0.49 25.62 -2.96
CA PRO A 55 0.82 25.08 -3.35
C PRO A 55 1.50 24.26 -2.26
N LYS A 56 1.32 24.61 -0.98
CA LYS A 56 1.92 23.89 0.15
C LYS A 56 1.32 22.50 0.34
N GLU A 57 0.01 22.38 0.26
CA GLU A 57 -0.71 21.10 0.39
C GLU A 57 -0.40 20.17 -0.78
N GLY A 58 -0.37 20.72 -2.01
CA GLY A 58 -0.02 19.94 -3.19
C GLY A 58 1.45 19.50 -3.20
N GLN A 59 2.38 20.32 -2.69
CA GLN A 59 3.78 19.92 -2.51
C GLN A 59 3.92 18.80 -1.48
N LEU A 60 3.24 18.90 -0.33
CA LEU A 60 3.26 17.86 0.69
C LEU A 60 2.69 16.55 0.15
N THR A 61 1.57 16.61 -0.59
CA THR A 61 0.98 15.44 -1.26
C THR A 61 1.94 14.78 -2.24
N ASN A 62 2.71 15.57 -3.00
CA ASN A 62 3.73 15.05 -3.91
C ASN A 62 4.90 14.38 -3.17
N VAL A 63 5.37 14.95 -2.07
CA VAL A 63 6.45 14.37 -1.25
C VAL A 63 6.00 13.04 -0.65
N VAL A 64 4.80 12.98 -0.08
CA VAL A 64 4.22 11.74 0.47
C VAL A 64 4.06 10.70 -0.63
N SER A 65 3.48 11.07 -1.77
CA SER A 65 3.30 10.15 -2.90
C SER A 65 4.64 9.62 -3.44
N ALA A 66 5.67 10.47 -3.53
CA ALA A 66 7.01 10.06 -3.93
C ALA A 66 7.64 9.08 -2.93
N SER A 67 7.46 9.31 -1.62
CA SER A 67 7.94 8.40 -0.58
C SER A 67 7.26 7.02 -0.63
N LEU A 68 5.96 6.98 -0.95
CA LEU A 68 5.20 5.75 -1.12
C LEU A 68 5.61 4.99 -2.38
N LEU A 69 5.89 5.69 -3.49
CA LEU A 69 6.42 5.09 -4.71
C LEU A 69 7.82 4.49 -4.49
N LEU A 70 8.70 5.19 -3.78
CA LEU A 70 10.01 4.67 -3.36
C LEU A 70 9.86 3.40 -2.51
N SER A 71 8.93 3.41 -1.56
CA SER A 71 8.62 2.26 -0.72
C SER A 71 8.12 1.07 -1.57
N ALA A 72 7.26 1.30 -2.55
CA ALA A 72 6.78 0.25 -3.46
C ALA A 72 7.93 -0.39 -4.26
N ILE A 73 8.89 0.41 -4.74
CA ILE A 73 10.09 -0.08 -5.43
C ILE A 73 10.95 -0.94 -4.47
N LEU A 74 11.17 -0.47 -3.25
CA LEU A 74 11.93 -1.23 -2.24
C LEU A 74 11.26 -2.56 -1.90
N ILE A 75 9.94 -2.56 -1.72
CA ILE A 75 9.17 -3.79 -1.45
C ILE A 75 9.26 -4.75 -2.63
N TYR A 76 9.18 -4.24 -3.87
CA TYR A 76 9.36 -5.07 -5.06
C TYR A 76 10.73 -5.75 -5.10
N LEU A 77 11.80 -4.98 -4.82
CA LEU A 77 13.15 -5.51 -4.74
C LEU A 77 13.29 -6.54 -3.61
N LEU A 78 12.72 -6.29 -2.44
CA LEU A 78 12.69 -7.24 -1.32
C LEU A 78 11.96 -8.54 -1.69
N ASN A 79 10.83 -8.45 -2.39
CA ASN A 79 10.08 -9.61 -2.86
C ASN A 79 10.87 -10.41 -3.90
N ARG A 80 11.68 -9.72 -4.72
CA ARG A 80 12.45 -10.35 -5.80
C ARG A 80 13.72 -11.04 -5.30
N TYR A 81 14.45 -10.44 -4.36
CA TYR A 81 15.81 -10.86 -4.02
C TYR A 81 15.96 -11.50 -2.65
N TRP A 82 14.99 -11.34 -1.74
CA TRP A 82 15.18 -11.73 -0.35
C TRP A 82 14.10 -12.68 0.18
N SER A 83 12.93 -12.16 0.52
CA SER A 83 11.86 -12.98 1.08
C SER A 83 10.51 -12.35 0.80
N THR A 84 9.65 -13.13 0.15
CA THR A 84 8.26 -12.76 -0.11
C THR A 84 7.49 -12.48 1.17
N THR A 85 7.78 -13.23 2.24
CA THR A 85 7.13 -13.02 3.54
C THR A 85 7.51 -11.67 4.15
N SER A 86 8.80 -11.30 4.15
CA SER A 86 9.18 -9.98 4.68
C SER A 86 8.62 -8.84 3.84
N ALA A 87 8.65 -8.98 2.50
CA ALA A 87 8.10 -7.98 1.61
C ALA A 87 6.59 -7.76 1.84
N ALA A 88 5.83 -8.84 2.07
CA ALA A 88 4.42 -8.76 2.39
C ALA A 88 4.14 -8.05 3.72
N VAL A 89 4.90 -8.35 4.78
CA VAL A 89 4.76 -7.63 6.06
C VAL A 89 5.05 -6.14 5.89
N VAL A 90 6.15 -5.80 5.20
CA VAL A 90 6.52 -4.39 4.97
C VAL A 90 5.44 -3.67 4.15
N PHE A 91 4.91 -4.30 3.11
CA PHE A 91 3.79 -3.76 2.33
C PHE A 91 2.56 -3.46 3.20
N LEU A 92 2.17 -4.41 4.05
CA LEU A 92 1.03 -4.24 4.94
C LEU A 92 1.25 -3.12 5.97
N LEU A 93 2.47 -3.00 6.51
CA LEU A 93 2.82 -1.91 7.42
C LEU A 93 2.79 -0.56 6.73
N VAL A 94 3.38 -0.44 5.54
CA VAL A 94 3.35 0.81 4.76
C VAL A 94 1.91 1.21 4.43
N MET A 95 1.07 0.25 4.03
CA MET A 95 -0.36 0.49 3.78
C MET A 95 -1.11 0.94 5.04
N ALA A 96 -0.90 0.26 6.17
CA ALA A 96 -1.54 0.61 7.44
C ALA A 96 -1.15 2.02 7.88
N ILE A 97 0.14 2.32 7.92
CA ILE A 97 0.66 3.61 8.34
C ILE A 97 0.20 4.71 7.37
N GLY A 98 0.34 4.49 6.06
CA GLY A 98 -0.05 5.48 5.06
C GLY A 98 -1.54 5.84 5.10
N LEU A 99 -2.42 4.86 5.27
CA LEU A 99 -3.86 5.11 5.37
C LEU A 99 -4.26 5.72 6.71
N PHE A 100 -3.54 5.37 7.77
CA PHE A 100 -3.83 5.87 9.11
C PHE A 100 -3.40 7.33 9.29
N PHE A 101 -2.22 7.70 8.80
CA PHE A 101 -1.69 9.08 8.88
C PHE A 101 -2.08 9.96 7.69
N GLY A 102 -2.65 9.38 6.63
CA GLY A 102 -3.09 10.12 5.45
C GLY A 102 -4.36 10.96 5.66
N ASP A 103 -5.15 10.64 6.69
CA ASP A 103 -6.31 11.42 7.12
C ASP A 103 -6.03 12.00 8.53
N GLN A 104 -6.82 12.99 8.96
CA GLN A 104 -6.75 13.42 10.36
C GLN A 104 -7.15 12.24 11.26
N PRO A 105 -6.34 11.85 12.27
CA PRO A 105 -6.59 10.66 13.09
C PRO A 105 -7.96 10.71 13.79
N PHE A 106 -8.45 11.91 14.10
CA PHE A 106 -9.78 12.12 14.66
C PHE A 106 -10.90 11.74 13.68
N GLU A 107 -10.78 12.10 12.40
CA GLU A 107 -11.80 11.83 11.38
C GLU A 107 -11.91 10.33 11.04
N SER A 108 -10.85 9.57 11.33
CA SER A 108 -10.85 8.11 11.22
C SER A 108 -11.69 7.42 12.30
N ILE A 109 -11.81 8.02 13.50
CA ILE A 109 -12.59 7.46 14.63
C ILE A 109 -14.10 7.70 14.43
N TRP A 110 -14.47 8.81 13.79
CA TRP A 110 -15.87 9.17 13.49
C TRP A 110 -16.47 8.44 12.28
N GLY A 111 -15.76 7.46 11.73
CA GLY A 111 -16.29 6.56 10.72
C GLY A 111 -16.05 6.98 9.27
N ARG A 112 -15.46 8.18 9.02
CA ARG A 112 -15.22 8.66 7.65
C ARG A 112 -14.19 7.80 6.91
N ASN A 113 -13.19 7.30 7.63
CA ASN A 113 -12.08 6.54 7.05
C ASN A 113 -12.14 5.03 7.35
N THR A 114 -13.24 4.51 7.89
CA THR A 114 -13.38 3.07 8.24
C THR A 114 -13.25 2.15 7.03
N ILE A 115 -13.72 2.59 5.85
CA ILE A 115 -13.60 1.83 4.60
C ILE A 115 -12.14 1.70 4.19
N SER A 116 -11.33 2.74 4.36
CA SER A 116 -9.91 2.69 4.02
C SER A 116 -9.16 1.71 4.91
N LEU A 117 -9.52 1.59 6.19
CA LEU A 117 -8.95 0.59 7.10
C LEU A 117 -9.28 -0.85 6.69
N ALA A 118 -10.34 -1.08 5.92
CA ALA A 118 -10.66 -2.40 5.40
C ALA A 118 -9.68 -2.86 4.30
N ILE A 119 -9.10 -1.93 3.53
CA ILE A 119 -8.17 -2.23 2.43
C ILE A 119 -6.97 -3.08 2.89
N PRO A 120 -6.19 -2.68 3.93
CA PRO A 120 -5.07 -3.49 4.41
C PRO A 120 -5.52 -4.83 5.04
N ILE A 121 -6.73 -4.90 5.63
CA ILE A 121 -7.30 -6.14 6.16
C ILE A 121 -7.57 -7.14 5.03
N PHE A 122 -8.19 -6.68 3.94
CA PHE A 122 -8.43 -7.48 2.75
C PHE A 122 -7.12 -7.88 2.07
N ALA A 123 -6.18 -6.94 1.91
CA ALA A 123 -4.86 -7.23 1.33
C ALA A 123 -4.10 -8.30 2.12
N THR A 124 -4.19 -8.28 3.45
CA THR A 124 -3.59 -9.32 4.31
C THR A 124 -4.18 -10.70 4.04
N GLY A 125 -5.50 -10.77 3.86
CA GLY A 125 -6.20 -12.02 3.57
C GLY A 125 -5.85 -12.58 2.19
N LEU A 126 -5.61 -11.70 1.22
CA LEU A 126 -5.17 -12.07 -0.13
C LEU A 126 -3.72 -12.56 -0.18
N ILE A 127 -2.82 -11.98 0.64
CA ILE A 127 -1.39 -12.32 0.60
C ILE A 127 -1.05 -13.55 1.48
N TYR A 128 -1.66 -13.69 2.66
CA TYR A 128 -1.32 -14.74 3.61
C TYR A 128 -2.35 -15.87 3.66
N ARG A 129 -3.31 -15.76 4.57
CA ARG A 129 -4.36 -16.73 4.89
C ARG A 129 -5.44 -15.95 5.66
N SER A 130 -6.70 -16.36 5.60
CA SER A 130 -7.82 -15.63 6.22
C SER A 130 -7.62 -15.29 7.70
N ALA A 131 -6.89 -16.14 8.45
CA ALA A 131 -6.55 -15.88 9.85
C ALA A 131 -5.69 -14.62 10.06
N ALA A 132 -4.83 -14.26 9.10
CA ALA A 132 -3.96 -13.09 9.21
C ALA A 132 -4.75 -11.77 9.08
N SER A 133 -5.91 -11.77 8.41
CA SER A 133 -6.79 -10.60 8.37
C SER A 133 -7.31 -10.21 9.76
N PHE A 134 -7.56 -11.18 10.65
CA PHE A 134 -7.96 -10.89 12.03
C PHE A 134 -6.83 -10.26 12.84
N ALA A 135 -5.58 -10.73 12.65
CA ALA A 135 -4.42 -10.12 13.29
C ALA A 135 -4.23 -8.67 12.82
N MET A 136 -4.39 -8.40 11.52
CA MET A 136 -4.32 -7.05 10.97
C MET A 136 -5.44 -6.15 11.49
N ALA A 137 -6.66 -6.65 11.57
CA ALA A 137 -7.78 -5.91 12.16
C ALA A 137 -7.52 -5.58 13.64
N GLY A 138 -6.98 -6.53 14.41
CA GLY A 138 -6.57 -6.30 15.79
C GLY A 138 -5.47 -5.23 15.92
N PHE A 139 -4.46 -5.28 15.06
CA PHE A 139 -3.40 -4.27 15.03
C PHE A 139 -3.94 -2.87 14.73
N LEU A 140 -4.80 -2.73 13.72
CA LEU A 140 -5.41 -1.44 13.37
C LEU A 140 -6.34 -0.91 14.47
N SER A 141 -7.05 -1.81 15.16
CA SER A 141 -7.88 -1.46 16.32
C SER A 141 -7.06 -0.95 17.51
N LEU A 142 -5.90 -1.57 17.79
CA LEU A 142 -4.98 -1.08 18.81
C LEU A 142 -4.39 0.28 18.44
N LEU A 143 -4.05 0.46 17.17
CA LEU A 143 -3.47 1.70 16.67
C LEU A 143 -4.48 2.85 16.74
N SER A 144 -5.74 2.62 16.37
CA SER A 144 -6.81 3.62 16.51
C SER A 144 -7.10 3.98 17.97
N LEU A 145 -7.06 2.99 18.88
CA LEU A 145 -7.22 3.23 20.31
C LEU A 145 -6.07 4.10 20.87
N ALA A 146 -4.83 3.82 20.48
CA ALA A 146 -3.67 4.57 20.94
C ALA A 146 -3.74 6.06 20.53
N THR A 147 -4.25 6.35 19.33
CA THR A 147 -4.41 7.73 18.85
C THR A 147 -5.65 8.43 19.35
N ALA A 148 -6.68 7.70 19.79
CA ALA A 148 -7.87 8.31 20.39
C ALA A 148 -7.56 9.01 21.73
N GLN A 149 -6.38 8.77 22.30
CA GLN A 149 -5.91 9.35 23.56
C GLN A 149 -5.00 10.58 23.37
N LEU A 150 -4.67 10.94 22.12
CA LEU A 150 -3.86 12.10 21.73
C LEU A 150 -4.76 13.23 21.21
#